data_AF-A0A6I0EV70-F1
#
_entry.id   AF-A0A6I0EV70-F1
#
_cell.length_a   1.000
_cell.length_b   1.000
_cell.length_c   1.000
_cell.angle_alpha   90.00
_cell.angle_beta   90.00
_cell.angle_gamma   90.00
#
_symmetry.space_group_name_H-M   'P 1'
#
loop_
_entity.id
_entity.type
_entity.pdbx_description
1 polymer ?
#
loop_
_entity_poly.entity_id
_entity_poly.type
_entity_poly.pdbx_seq_one_letter_code
_entity_poly.pdbx_strand_id
1 'polypeptide(L)'
;MGWFSSACSAIGSAISTAVNFVGNNLGKIGGVIGNSVAVILSPFKTLEIAIRAIEAIAILVTTIAEILGIGQKDEKMDELGAKAIQEDTLPREEFETHQEYIKYLREEIELDREKFNEMSPEERLACTAIGTTILAKSIEEKTGVEIPAEFLLTAEKINLSAEEIKVCIDKFKENGLFTMGEMSDYLQGKDLKGKEPAISSVIIDAMQALNPQMTHKDVQNKMINMIQSAHEEKL
;
A
#
# COMPACT_ATOMS: atom_id res chain seq x y z
N MET A 1 0.49 18.44 35.41
CA MET A 1 -0.88 18.07 34.99
C MET A 1 -0.74 17.54 33.57
N GLY A 2 -0.69 16.25 33.26
CA GLY A 2 -1.33 15.10 33.90
C GLY A 2 -2.37 14.55 32.93
N TRP A 3 -1.94 13.75 31.94
CA TRP A 3 -2.67 12.61 31.36
C TRP A 3 -1.86 11.93 30.24
N PHE A 4 -0.82 11.20 30.66
CA PHE A 4 -0.31 10.06 29.91
C PHE A 4 -0.23 8.90 30.89
N SER A 5 -1.32 8.16 31.06
CA SER A 5 -1.31 6.72 31.30
C SER A 5 -2.72 6.21 31.58
N SER A 6 -3.21 5.34 30.71
CA SER A 6 -3.89 4.13 31.15
C SER A 6 -3.87 3.17 29.97
N ALA A 7 -2.97 2.20 30.06
CA ALA A 7 -2.97 1.01 29.25
C ALA A 7 -4.33 0.30 29.38
N CYS A 8 -4.97 0.01 28.25
CA CYS A 8 -5.70 -1.24 28.13
C CYS A 8 -4.67 -2.33 27.84
N SER A 9 -4.36 -3.07 28.88
CA SER A 9 -3.54 -4.27 28.95
C SER A 9 -4.00 -5.36 27.97
N ALA A 10 -3.03 -5.94 27.26
CA ALA A 10 -3.09 -7.28 26.65
C ALA A 10 -4.23 -7.56 25.65
N ILE A 11 -4.26 -6.79 24.55
CA ILE A 11 -4.39 -7.43 23.24
C ILE A 11 -2.96 -7.44 22.69
N GLY A 12 -2.17 -8.46 23.06
CA GLY A 12 -0.94 -8.75 22.33
C GLY A 12 -1.35 -9.28 20.97
N SER A 13 -1.83 -8.39 20.09
CA SER A 13 -2.34 -8.78 18.79
C SER A 13 -1.17 -9.35 17.99
N ALA A 14 -1.40 -10.44 17.28
CA ALA A 14 -0.47 -10.98 16.29
C ALA A 14 0.09 -9.89 15.34
N ILE A 15 -0.67 -8.82 15.12
CA ILE A 15 -0.24 -7.63 14.37
C ILE A 15 0.96 -6.92 15.03
N SER A 16 1.00 -6.82 16.35
CA SER A 16 2.15 -6.24 17.06
C SER A 16 3.43 -7.05 16.84
N THR A 17 3.33 -8.38 16.73
CA THR A 17 4.46 -9.25 16.37
C THR A 17 4.96 -8.95 14.96
N ALA A 18 4.06 -8.83 13.98
CA ALA A 18 4.42 -8.47 12.61
C ALA A 18 5.09 -7.09 12.53
N VAL A 19 4.55 -6.08 13.21
CA VAL A 19 5.15 -4.72 13.27
C VAL A 19 6.51 -4.73 13.97
N ASN A 20 6.67 -5.49 15.05
CA ASN A 20 7.98 -5.63 15.73
C ASN A 20 9.01 -6.33 14.84
N PHE A 21 8.59 -7.33 14.08
CA PHE A 21 9.45 -8.01 13.11
C PHE A 21 9.97 -7.05 12.04
N VAL A 22 9.12 -6.14 11.55
CA VAL A 22 9.52 -5.05 10.65
C VAL A 22 10.52 -4.12 11.34
N GLY A 23 10.24 -3.73 12.59
CA GLY A 23 11.13 -2.90 13.41
C GLY A 23 12.54 -3.47 13.55
N ASN A 24 12.66 -4.78 13.75
CA ASN A 24 13.94 -5.47 13.85
C ASN A 24 14.72 -5.51 12.52
N ASN A 25 14.05 -5.28 11.39
CA ASN A 25 14.64 -5.32 10.05
C ASN A 25 14.81 -3.93 9.41
N LEU A 26 14.60 -2.84 10.15
CA LEU A 26 14.73 -1.47 9.63
C LEU A 26 16.11 -1.17 9.03
N GLY A 27 17.18 -1.77 9.55
CA GLY A 27 18.53 -1.61 9.00
C GLY A 27 18.72 -2.23 7.61
N LYS A 28 17.81 -3.09 7.16
CA LYS A 28 17.86 -3.72 5.82
C LYS A 28 16.87 -3.09 4.85
N ILE A 29 15.64 -2.87 5.28
CA ILE A 29 14.58 -2.35 4.41
C ILE A 29 14.54 -0.82 4.36
N GLY A 30 15.18 -0.17 5.33
CA GLY A 30 15.18 1.27 5.48
C GLY A 30 13.96 1.84 6.20
N GLY A 31 14.14 3.04 6.75
CA GLY A 31 13.13 3.69 7.59
C GLY A 31 11.83 4.03 6.85
N VAL A 32 11.92 4.43 5.58
CA VAL A 32 10.73 4.78 4.78
C VAL A 32 9.84 3.57 4.57
N ILE A 33 10.40 2.43 4.13
CA ILE A 33 9.63 1.20 3.90
C ILE A 33 9.08 0.68 5.24
N GLY A 34 9.91 0.62 6.29
CA GLY A 34 9.46 0.14 7.59
C GLY A 34 8.31 0.94 8.19
N ASN A 35 8.35 2.28 8.06
CA ASN A 35 7.26 3.15 8.51
C ASN A 35 5.98 2.92 7.70
N SER A 36 6.07 2.84 6.37
CA SER A 36 4.90 2.55 5.52
C SER A 36 4.30 1.18 5.88
N VAL A 37 5.11 0.15 6.07
CA VAL A 37 4.62 -1.18 6.49
C VAL A 37 3.91 -1.12 7.84
N ALA A 38 4.47 -0.40 8.82
CA ALA A 38 3.83 -0.22 10.12
C ALA A 38 2.46 0.47 9.98
N VAL A 39 2.34 1.50 9.13
CA VAL A 39 1.07 2.18 8.85
C VAL A 39 0.04 1.23 8.24
N ILE A 40 0.44 0.39 7.26
CA ILE A 40 -0.50 -0.53 6.61
C ILE A 40 -0.96 -1.62 7.60
N LEU A 41 -0.09 -2.14 8.47
CA LEU A 41 -0.43 -3.23 9.38
C LEU A 41 -1.23 -2.78 10.63
N SER A 42 -0.96 -1.57 11.14
CA SER A 42 -1.51 -1.11 12.44
C SER A 42 -3.04 -1.07 12.58
N PRO A 43 -3.85 -0.81 11.53
CA PRO A 43 -5.30 -0.67 11.67
C PRO A 43 -6.04 -1.97 11.98
N PHE A 44 -5.45 -3.14 11.73
CA PHE A 44 -6.16 -4.41 11.80
C PHE A 44 -6.30 -4.93 13.23
N LYS A 45 -7.51 -5.36 13.61
CA LYS A 45 -7.76 -5.94 14.94
C LYS A 45 -7.33 -7.41 15.05
N THR A 46 -7.33 -8.16 13.95
CA THR A 46 -7.00 -9.59 13.93
C THR A 46 -6.05 -9.93 12.78
N LEU A 47 -5.28 -10.99 12.97
CA LEU A 47 -4.35 -11.49 11.95
C LEU A 47 -5.07 -11.92 10.67
N GLU A 48 -6.20 -12.60 10.78
CA GLU A 48 -6.96 -13.09 9.62
C GLU A 48 -7.45 -11.94 8.74
N ILE A 49 -7.94 -10.85 9.34
CA ILE A 49 -8.38 -9.66 8.60
C ILE A 49 -7.17 -9.00 7.93
N ALA A 50 -6.05 -8.86 8.66
CA ALA A 50 -4.83 -8.30 8.10
C ALA A 50 -4.29 -9.10 6.91
N ILE A 51 -4.21 -10.44 7.02
CA ILE A 51 -3.74 -11.29 5.93
C ILE A 51 -4.58 -11.05 4.67
N ARG A 52 -5.91 -11.11 4.77
CA ARG A 52 -6.80 -10.89 3.61
C ARG A 52 -6.61 -9.52 2.97
N ALA A 53 -6.56 -8.46 3.78
CA ALA A 53 -6.44 -7.10 3.28
C ALA A 53 -5.05 -6.84 2.67
N ILE A 54 -3.98 -7.30 3.30
CA ILE A 54 -2.62 -7.15 2.79
C ILE A 54 -2.42 -7.97 1.50
N GLU A 55 -3.00 -9.16 1.39
CA GLU A 55 -3.01 -9.94 0.15
C GLU A 55 -3.76 -9.21 -0.97
N ALA A 56 -4.91 -8.61 -0.68
CA ALA A 56 -5.65 -7.81 -1.66
C ALA A 56 -4.85 -6.58 -2.12
N ILE A 57 -4.20 -5.87 -1.19
CA ILE A 57 -3.30 -4.75 -1.52
C ILE A 57 -2.10 -5.23 -2.34
N ALA A 58 -1.50 -6.37 -2.00
CA ALA A 58 -0.40 -6.95 -2.75
C ALA A 58 -0.80 -7.23 -4.21
N ILE A 59 -1.96 -7.85 -4.44
CA ILE A 59 -2.50 -8.10 -5.78
C ILE A 59 -2.72 -6.78 -6.53
N LEU A 60 -3.31 -5.79 -5.87
CA LEU A 60 -3.57 -4.47 -6.44
C LEU A 60 -2.27 -3.79 -6.90
N VAL A 61 -1.26 -3.73 -6.03
CA VAL A 61 0.05 -3.13 -6.32
C VAL A 61 0.78 -3.89 -7.42
N THR A 62 0.79 -5.22 -7.39
CA THR A 62 1.40 -6.05 -8.44
C THR A 62 0.73 -5.80 -9.79
N THR A 63 -0.59 -5.73 -9.83
CA THR A 63 -1.34 -5.47 -11.08
C THR A 63 -1.02 -4.08 -11.65
N ILE A 64 -0.91 -3.05 -10.81
CA ILE A 64 -0.49 -1.70 -11.25
C ILE A 64 0.94 -1.76 -11.79
N ALA A 65 1.85 -2.44 -11.09
CA ALA A 65 3.24 -2.60 -11.53
C ALA A 65 3.33 -3.32 -12.89
N GLU A 66 2.50 -4.34 -13.12
CA GLU A 66 2.38 -5.05 -14.41
C GLU A 66 1.88 -4.11 -15.52
N ILE A 67 0.81 -3.33 -15.27
CA ILE A 67 0.29 -2.33 -16.22
C ILE A 67 1.39 -1.33 -16.62
N LEU A 68 2.26 -0.97 -15.67
CA LEU A 68 3.38 -0.04 -15.88
C LEU A 68 4.66 -0.70 -16.45
N GLY A 69 4.66 -2.01 -16.66
CA GLY A 69 5.78 -2.77 -17.19
C GLY A 69 6.98 -2.89 -16.25
N ILE A 70 6.77 -2.76 -14.94
CA ILE A 70 7.82 -2.90 -13.89
C ILE A 70 7.56 -4.09 -12.94
N GLY A 71 6.34 -4.65 -12.98
CA GLY A 71 5.95 -5.86 -12.27
C GLY A 71 6.32 -7.14 -13.03
N GLN A 72 6.39 -8.26 -12.31
CA GLN A 72 6.55 -9.59 -12.89
C GLN A 72 5.30 -10.43 -12.60
N LYS A 73 4.88 -11.19 -13.61
CA LYS A 73 3.74 -12.10 -13.49
C LYS A 73 4.02 -13.15 -12.42
N ASP A 74 3.02 -13.44 -11.59
CA ASP A 74 3.05 -14.45 -10.53
C ASP A 74 4.14 -14.18 -9.46
N GLU A 75 4.65 -12.94 -9.37
CA GLU A 75 5.59 -12.52 -8.35
C GLU A 75 4.91 -12.49 -6.97
N LYS A 76 5.50 -13.20 -6.01
CA LYS A 76 4.94 -13.27 -4.67
C LYS A 76 5.61 -12.24 -3.76
N MET A 77 4.79 -11.37 -3.18
CA MET A 77 5.26 -10.28 -2.35
C MET A 77 5.86 -10.75 -1.02
N ASP A 78 5.42 -11.89 -0.49
CA ASP A 78 6.03 -12.50 0.70
C ASP A 78 7.46 -13.00 0.40
N GLU A 79 7.69 -13.62 -0.76
CA GLU A 79 9.02 -14.01 -1.20
C GLU A 79 9.92 -12.79 -1.42
N LEU A 80 9.43 -11.74 -2.09
CA LEU A 80 10.18 -10.50 -2.31
C LEU A 80 10.57 -9.84 -0.97
N GLY A 81 9.62 -9.74 -0.03
CA GLY A 81 9.88 -9.19 1.30
C GLY A 81 10.84 -10.05 2.13
N ALA A 82 10.73 -11.38 2.06
CA ALA A 82 11.65 -12.29 2.74
C ALA A 82 13.09 -12.15 2.22
N LYS A 83 13.26 -12.03 0.90
CA LYS A 83 14.57 -11.74 0.31
C LYS A 83 15.13 -10.41 0.82
N ALA A 84 14.30 -9.37 0.96
CA ALA A 84 14.71 -8.05 1.43
C ALA A 84 15.25 -8.03 2.89
N ILE A 85 14.91 -9.04 3.70
CA ILE A 85 15.33 -9.13 5.11
C ILE A 85 16.29 -10.29 5.39
N GLN A 86 16.63 -11.09 4.38
CA GLN A 86 17.57 -12.21 4.51
C GLN A 86 18.98 -11.73 4.93
N GLU A 87 19.72 -12.56 5.64
CA GLU A 87 20.98 -12.20 6.31
C GLU A 87 22.00 -11.53 5.38
N ASP A 88 22.25 -12.13 4.22
CA ASP A 88 23.24 -11.67 3.23
C ASP A 88 22.72 -10.60 2.26
N THR A 89 21.49 -10.12 2.46
CA THR A 89 20.91 -9.09 1.60
C THR A 89 21.44 -7.70 1.97
N LEU A 90 21.99 -6.99 0.98
CA LEU A 90 22.40 -5.61 1.14
C LEU A 90 21.22 -4.72 1.53
N PRO A 91 21.42 -3.74 2.43
CA PRO A 91 20.40 -2.76 2.77
C PRO A 91 19.87 -2.01 1.55
N ARG A 92 18.59 -1.63 1.58
CA ARG A 92 17.94 -0.79 0.57
C ARG A 92 18.72 0.51 0.32
N GLU A 93 19.36 1.06 1.34
CA GLU A 93 20.12 2.31 1.27
C GLU A 93 21.34 2.24 0.34
N GLU A 94 21.83 1.04 0.02
CA GLU A 94 22.95 0.83 -0.91
C GLU A 94 22.56 1.03 -2.39
N PHE A 95 21.28 1.29 -2.67
CA PHE A 95 20.72 1.45 -4.01
C PHE A 95 20.17 2.87 -4.21
N GLU A 96 20.43 3.45 -5.38
CA GLU A 96 19.93 4.79 -5.73
C GLU A 96 18.41 4.76 -5.92
N THR A 97 17.90 3.70 -6.56
CA THR A 97 16.49 3.54 -6.90
C THR A 97 15.85 2.29 -6.30
N HIS A 98 14.53 2.33 -6.12
CA HIS A 98 13.75 1.15 -5.73
C HIS A 98 13.70 0.11 -6.85
N GLN A 99 13.74 0.55 -8.12
CA GLN A 99 13.82 -0.36 -9.26
C GLN A 99 15.14 -1.16 -9.28
N GLU A 100 16.28 -0.54 -8.99
CA GLU A 100 17.56 -1.24 -8.85
C GLU A 100 17.55 -2.22 -7.68
N TYR A 101 17.01 -1.82 -6.53
CA TYR A 101 16.90 -2.71 -5.37
C TYR A 101 16.03 -3.94 -5.68
N ILE A 102 14.86 -3.76 -6.30
CA ILE A 102 14.00 -4.87 -6.73
C ILE A 102 14.72 -5.78 -7.72
N LYS A 103 15.45 -5.21 -8.69
CA LYS A 103 16.23 -5.99 -9.65
C LYS A 103 17.27 -6.86 -8.94
N TYR A 104 18.02 -6.28 -8.00
CA TYR A 104 18.97 -6.99 -7.16
C TYR A 104 18.30 -8.15 -6.39
N LEU A 105 17.17 -7.90 -5.72
CA LEU A 105 16.43 -8.95 -5.01
C LEU A 105 15.93 -10.07 -5.94
N ARG A 106 15.59 -9.75 -7.18
CA ARG A 106 15.12 -10.74 -8.17
C ARG A 106 16.26 -11.58 -8.72
N GLU A 107 17.37 -10.95 -9.09
CA GLU A 107 18.43 -11.56 -9.90
C GLU A 107 19.57 -12.14 -9.04
N GLU A 108 19.92 -11.49 -7.93
CA GLU A 108 21.13 -11.81 -7.15
C GLU A 108 20.83 -12.54 -5.83
N ILE A 109 19.61 -12.39 -5.30
CA ILE A 109 19.23 -13.02 -4.03
C ILE A 109 18.45 -14.31 -4.29
N GLU A 110 19.06 -15.44 -3.96
CA GLU A 110 18.35 -16.71 -3.82
C GLU A 110 17.62 -16.75 -2.47
N LEU A 111 16.33 -17.07 -2.49
CA LEU A 111 15.52 -17.16 -1.28
C LEU A 111 15.91 -18.41 -0.48
N ASP A 112 16.27 -18.23 0.78
CA ASP A 112 16.43 -19.32 1.76
C ASP A 112 15.06 -19.95 2.02
N ARG A 113 14.78 -21.05 1.30
CA ARG A 113 13.49 -21.75 1.35
C ARG A 113 13.24 -22.41 2.70
N GLU A 114 14.28 -22.83 3.42
CA GLU A 114 14.13 -23.47 4.73
C GLU A 114 13.61 -22.45 5.74
N LYS A 115 14.33 -21.33 5.91
CA LYS A 115 13.91 -20.25 6.82
C LYS A 115 12.56 -19.68 6.43
N PHE A 116 12.32 -19.47 5.14
CA PHE A 116 11.04 -18.95 4.65
C PHE A 116 9.87 -19.87 4.99
N ASN A 117 10.02 -21.18 4.87
CA ASN A 117 8.96 -22.14 5.18
C ASN A 117 8.69 -22.27 6.68
N GLU A 118 9.67 -21.94 7.52
CA GLU A 118 9.54 -21.93 8.98
C GLU A 118 8.94 -20.63 9.54
N MET A 119 8.82 -19.58 8.73
CA MET A 119 8.23 -18.30 9.15
C MET A 119 6.80 -18.49 9.68
N SER A 120 6.54 -17.85 10.82
CA SER A 120 5.20 -17.72 11.36
C SER A 120 4.28 -16.93 10.42
N PRO A 121 2.95 -17.08 10.55
CA PRO A 121 1.99 -16.28 9.79
C PRO A 121 2.19 -14.76 9.93
N GLU A 122 2.59 -14.28 11.10
CA GLU A 122 2.89 -12.87 11.38
C GLU A 122 4.13 -12.38 10.63
N GLU A 123 5.19 -13.19 10.58
CA GLU A 123 6.41 -12.89 9.83
C GLU A 123 6.15 -12.93 8.32
N ARG A 124 5.36 -13.89 7.84
CA ARG A 124 4.92 -13.93 6.44
C ARG A 124 4.09 -12.72 6.07
N LEU A 125 3.13 -12.32 6.90
CA LEU A 125 2.35 -11.10 6.70
C LEU A 125 3.25 -9.86 6.62
N ALA A 126 4.22 -9.74 7.52
CA ALA A 126 5.20 -8.66 7.48
C ALA A 126 6.01 -8.68 6.18
N CYS A 127 6.45 -9.86 5.72
CA CYS A 127 7.14 -10.00 4.44
C CYS A 127 6.25 -9.58 3.27
N THR A 128 4.98 -10.00 3.22
CA THR A 128 4.04 -9.56 2.20
C THR A 128 3.92 -8.04 2.17
N ALA A 129 3.77 -7.41 3.34
CA ALA A 129 3.67 -5.95 3.44
C ALA A 129 4.98 -5.25 3.02
N ILE A 130 6.14 -5.80 3.38
CA ILE A 130 7.46 -5.28 2.96
C ILE A 130 7.61 -5.35 1.44
N GLY A 131 7.40 -6.52 0.83
CA GLY A 131 7.52 -6.68 -0.63
C GLY A 131 6.54 -5.79 -1.39
N THR A 132 5.29 -5.72 -0.91
CA THR A 132 4.27 -4.83 -1.47
C THR A 132 4.68 -3.36 -1.38
N THR A 133 5.23 -2.92 -0.25
CA THR A 133 5.67 -1.54 -0.06
C THR A 133 6.88 -1.20 -0.94
N ILE A 134 7.85 -2.12 -1.06
CA ILE A 134 8.99 -1.95 -1.98
C ILE A 134 8.49 -1.76 -3.41
N LEU A 135 7.55 -2.59 -3.86
CA LEU A 135 6.98 -2.49 -5.20
C LEU A 135 6.15 -1.21 -5.38
N ALA A 136 5.38 -0.80 -4.37
CA ALA A 136 4.66 0.48 -4.38
C ALA A 136 5.63 1.67 -4.53
N LYS A 137 6.77 1.67 -3.82
CA LYS A 137 7.80 2.70 -3.98
C LYS A 137 8.45 2.71 -5.38
N SER A 138 8.58 1.56 -6.02
CA SER A 138 9.00 1.47 -7.42
C SER A 138 7.96 2.06 -8.39
N ILE A 139 6.66 1.90 -8.10
CA ILE A 139 5.58 2.57 -8.85
C ILE A 139 5.67 4.09 -8.67
N GLU A 140 5.87 4.57 -7.43
CA GLU A 140 6.04 6.00 -7.17
C GLU A 140 7.20 6.58 -7.97
N GLU A 141 8.34 5.90 -7.99
CA GLU A 141 9.52 6.29 -8.76
C GLU A 141 9.23 6.31 -10.27
N LYS A 142 8.55 5.28 -10.80
CA LYS A 142 8.19 5.17 -12.21
C LYS A 142 7.21 6.25 -12.67
N THR A 143 6.25 6.58 -11.81
CA THR A 143 5.16 7.50 -12.14
C THR A 143 5.46 8.94 -11.76
N GLY A 144 6.33 9.17 -10.78
CA GLY A 144 6.56 10.47 -10.16
C GLY A 144 5.43 10.92 -9.24
N VAL A 145 4.56 10.02 -8.81
CA VAL A 145 3.41 10.30 -7.93
C VAL A 145 3.55 9.47 -6.67
N GLU A 146 3.53 10.12 -5.50
CA GLU A 146 3.55 9.43 -4.22
C GLU A 146 2.26 8.63 -3.99
N ILE A 147 2.38 7.42 -3.46
CA ILE A 147 1.28 6.50 -3.15
C ILE A 147 1.36 6.20 -1.65
N PRO A 148 0.70 7.01 -0.81
CA PRO A 148 0.73 6.81 0.64
C PRO A 148 0.18 5.44 1.05
N ALA A 149 0.72 4.88 2.13
CA ALA A 149 0.25 3.63 2.73
C ALA A 149 -1.26 3.70 3.07
N GLU A 150 -1.72 4.84 3.56
CA GLU A 150 -3.12 5.11 3.88
C GLU A 150 -4.02 5.12 2.65
N PHE A 151 -3.49 5.52 1.49
CA PHE A 151 -4.22 5.42 0.23
C PHE A 151 -4.42 3.96 -0.16
N LEU A 152 -3.41 3.09 -0.03
CA LEU A 152 -3.54 1.66 -0.34
C LEU A 152 -4.60 0.96 0.53
N LEU A 153 -4.62 1.28 1.83
CA LEU A 153 -5.67 0.83 2.74
C LEU A 153 -7.06 1.31 2.31
N THR A 154 -7.18 2.58 1.92
CA THR A 154 -8.45 3.16 1.47
C THR A 154 -8.91 2.51 0.16
N ALA A 155 -7.98 2.30 -0.77
CA ALA A 155 -8.25 1.70 -2.06
C ALA A 155 -8.76 0.25 -1.95
N GLU A 156 -8.16 -0.55 -1.06
CA GLU A 156 -8.66 -1.89 -0.74
C GLU A 156 -10.08 -1.82 -0.15
N LYS A 157 -10.30 -0.94 0.85
CA LYS A 157 -11.58 -0.82 1.55
C LYS A 157 -12.75 -0.46 0.63
N ILE A 158 -12.51 0.39 -0.37
CA ILE A 158 -13.53 0.82 -1.33
C ILE A 158 -13.53 0.01 -2.63
N ASN A 159 -12.70 -1.03 -2.72
CA ASN A 159 -12.54 -1.91 -3.88
C ASN A 159 -12.21 -1.16 -5.19
N LEU A 160 -11.27 -0.22 -5.16
CA LEU A 160 -10.73 0.36 -6.39
C LEU A 160 -9.98 -0.70 -7.19
N SER A 161 -10.21 -0.76 -8.50
CA SER A 161 -9.43 -1.63 -9.39
C SER A 161 -8.03 -1.05 -9.66
N ALA A 162 -7.10 -1.89 -10.10
CA ALA A 162 -5.75 -1.46 -10.47
C ALA A 162 -5.77 -0.43 -11.62
N GLU A 163 -6.64 -0.60 -12.61
CA GLU A 163 -6.83 0.32 -13.73
C GLU A 163 -7.39 1.66 -13.25
N GLU A 164 -8.33 1.64 -12.32
CA GLU A 164 -8.92 2.84 -11.71
C GLU A 164 -7.87 3.63 -10.93
N ILE A 165 -7.00 2.95 -10.17
CA ILE A 165 -5.90 3.60 -9.46
C ILE A 165 -4.88 4.17 -10.46
N LYS A 166 -4.52 3.41 -11.50
CA LYS A 166 -3.58 3.88 -12.50
C LYS A 166 -4.07 5.12 -13.22
N VAL A 167 -5.35 5.18 -13.63
CA VAL A 167 -5.89 6.37 -14.28
C VAL A 167 -6.00 7.54 -13.30
N CYS A 168 -6.28 7.29 -12.01
CA CYS A 168 -6.19 8.34 -10.99
C CYS A 168 -4.75 8.86 -10.86
N ILE A 169 -3.74 7.99 -10.80
CA ILE A 169 -2.32 8.39 -10.76
C ILE A 169 -1.99 9.30 -11.95
N ASP A 170 -2.40 8.93 -13.17
CA ASP A 170 -2.18 9.76 -14.36
C ASP A 170 -2.84 11.13 -14.24
N LYS A 171 -4.10 11.18 -13.82
CA LYS A 171 -4.86 12.43 -13.73
C LYS A 171 -4.36 13.35 -12.63
N PHE A 172 -3.94 12.80 -11.50
CA PHE A 172 -3.33 13.58 -10.43
C PHE A 172 -1.95 14.11 -10.84
N LYS A 173 -1.17 13.32 -11.58
CA LYS A 173 0.09 13.78 -12.20
C LYS A 173 -0.13 14.91 -13.21
N GLU A 174 -1.07 14.74 -14.13
CA GLU A 174 -1.43 15.74 -15.15
C GLU A 174 -1.93 17.05 -14.52
N ASN A 175 -2.72 16.93 -13.46
CA ASN A 175 -3.26 18.06 -12.72
C ASN A 175 -2.16 18.81 -11.93
N GLY A 176 -1.30 18.08 -11.22
CA GLY A 176 -0.18 18.65 -10.44
C GLY A 176 -0.56 19.50 -9.22
N LEU A 177 -1.85 19.63 -8.89
CA LEU A 177 -2.33 20.41 -7.73
C LEU A 177 -2.70 19.56 -6.53
N PHE A 178 -3.04 18.29 -6.76
CA PHE A 178 -3.52 17.38 -5.73
C PHE A 178 -2.68 16.12 -5.65
N THR A 179 -2.72 15.47 -4.48
CA THR A 179 -1.98 14.24 -4.20
C THR A 179 -2.93 13.04 -4.03
N MET A 180 -2.38 11.82 -4.16
CA MET A 180 -3.12 10.60 -3.81
C MET A 180 -3.51 10.56 -2.32
N GLY A 181 -2.76 11.25 -1.46
CA GLY A 181 -3.12 11.48 -0.06
C GLY A 181 -4.40 12.33 0.08
N GLU A 182 -4.50 13.44 -0.64
CA GLU A 182 -5.72 14.27 -0.67
C GLU A 182 -6.93 13.53 -1.28
N MET A 183 -6.69 12.65 -2.27
CA MET A 183 -7.74 11.73 -2.75
C MET A 183 -8.21 10.80 -1.64
N SER A 184 -7.28 10.19 -0.89
CA SER A 184 -7.59 9.32 0.24
C SER A 184 -8.40 10.07 1.31
N ASP A 185 -7.98 11.28 1.67
CA ASP A 185 -8.67 12.12 2.64
C ASP A 185 -10.09 12.50 2.17
N TYR A 186 -10.25 12.81 0.88
CA TYR A 186 -11.56 13.09 0.27
C TYR A 186 -12.48 11.88 0.36
N LEU A 187 -11.99 10.70 -0.02
CA LEU A 187 -12.76 9.45 0.01
C LEU A 187 -13.12 9.04 1.45
N GLN A 188 -12.28 9.39 2.41
CA GLN A 188 -12.55 9.23 3.84
C GLN A 188 -13.44 10.35 4.42
N GLY A 189 -13.90 11.31 3.62
CA GLY A 189 -14.80 12.39 4.06
C GLY A 189 -14.15 13.38 5.03
N LYS A 190 -12.82 13.54 5.01
CA LYS A 190 -12.13 14.55 5.80
C LYS A 190 -12.41 15.95 5.24
N ASP A 191 -12.40 16.96 6.11
CA ASP A 191 -12.52 18.36 5.71
C ASP A 191 -11.25 18.80 4.97
N LEU A 192 -11.40 19.13 3.69
CA LEU A 192 -10.32 19.56 2.79
C LEU A 192 -10.40 21.05 2.49
N LYS A 193 -11.12 21.81 3.33
CA LYS A 193 -11.16 23.28 3.32
C LYS A 193 -11.58 23.86 1.96
N GLY A 194 -12.56 23.24 1.30
CA GLY A 194 -13.13 23.70 0.04
C GLY A 194 -12.49 23.13 -1.22
N LYS A 195 -11.50 22.24 -1.10
CA LYS A 195 -10.86 21.55 -2.24
C LYS A 195 -11.70 20.37 -2.78
N GLU A 196 -12.71 19.93 -2.04
CA GLU A 196 -13.52 18.74 -2.33
C GLU A 196 -14.11 18.73 -3.74
N PRO A 197 -14.71 19.82 -4.27
CA PRO A 197 -15.25 19.81 -5.62
C PRO A 197 -14.18 19.62 -6.70
N ALA A 198 -12.98 20.17 -6.48
CA ALA A 198 -11.88 20.07 -7.43
C ALA A 198 -11.27 18.66 -7.44
N ILE A 199 -11.05 18.07 -6.26
CA ILE A 199 -10.59 16.68 -6.13
C ILE A 199 -11.63 15.72 -6.72
N SER A 200 -12.92 15.96 -6.45
CA SER A 200 -14.02 15.19 -7.03
C SER A 200 -14.01 15.25 -8.55
N SER A 201 -13.79 16.43 -9.14
CA SER A 201 -13.67 16.58 -10.60
C SER A 201 -12.54 15.75 -11.18
N VAL A 202 -11.37 15.73 -10.56
CA VAL A 202 -10.22 14.94 -11.05
C VAL A 202 -10.53 13.44 -11.00
N ILE A 203 -11.18 12.97 -9.94
CA ILE A 203 -11.62 11.56 -9.84
C ILE A 203 -12.66 11.25 -10.93
N ILE A 204 -13.61 12.16 -11.17
CA ILE A 204 -14.63 11.96 -12.22
C ILE A 204 -13.98 11.86 -13.59
N ASP A 205 -13.07 12.79 -13.91
CA ASP A 205 -12.32 12.80 -15.17
C ASP A 205 -11.51 11.51 -15.35
N ALA A 206 -10.92 10.99 -14.28
CA ALA A 206 -10.20 9.73 -14.29
C ALA A 206 -11.13 8.54 -14.61
N MET A 207 -12.27 8.44 -13.93
CA MET A 207 -13.24 7.35 -14.15
C MET A 207 -13.85 7.40 -15.56
N GLN A 208 -14.14 8.60 -16.07
CA GLN A 208 -14.66 8.78 -17.44
C GLN A 208 -13.61 8.52 -18.51
N ALA A 209 -12.33 8.79 -18.24
CA ALA A 209 -11.25 8.43 -19.16
C ALA A 209 -11.12 6.90 -19.29
N LEU A 210 -11.32 6.15 -18.19
CA LEU A 210 -11.30 4.69 -18.21
C LEU A 210 -12.57 4.09 -18.85
N ASN A 211 -13.73 4.67 -18.57
CA ASN A 211 -15.00 4.24 -19.14
C ASN A 211 -15.83 5.43 -19.67
N PRO A 212 -15.64 5.81 -20.95
CA PRO A 212 -16.32 6.97 -21.55
C PRO A 212 -17.84 6.84 -21.64
N GLN A 213 -18.39 5.63 -21.44
CA GLN A 213 -19.84 5.39 -21.46
C GLN A 213 -20.51 5.69 -20.12
N MET A 214 -19.74 5.88 -19.04
CA MET A 214 -20.30 6.26 -17.75
C MET A 214 -20.85 7.69 -17.81
N THR A 215 -22.13 7.84 -17.49
CA THR A 215 -22.71 9.17 -17.33
C THR A 215 -22.12 9.83 -16.09
N HIS A 216 -22.16 11.16 -16.04
CA HIS A 216 -21.74 11.90 -14.85
C HIS A 216 -22.45 11.42 -13.57
N LYS A 217 -23.72 11.04 -13.69
CA LYS A 217 -24.51 10.46 -12.58
C LYS A 217 -24.00 9.09 -12.14
N ASP A 218 -23.57 8.24 -13.06
CA ASP A 218 -23.02 6.92 -12.74
C ASP A 218 -21.71 7.05 -11.94
N VAL A 219 -20.86 8.00 -12.33
CA VAL A 219 -19.62 8.28 -11.62
C VAL A 219 -19.91 8.87 -10.23
N GLN A 220 -20.85 9.81 -10.11
CA GLN A 220 -21.26 10.35 -8.81
C GLN A 220 -21.82 9.27 -7.88
N ASN A 221 -22.68 8.38 -8.37
CA ASN A 221 -23.21 7.26 -7.57
C ASN A 221 -22.09 6.33 -7.10
N LYS A 222 -21.12 6.04 -7.98
CA LYS A 222 -19.95 5.25 -7.62
C LYS A 222 -19.12 5.93 -6.53
N MET A 223 -18.90 7.24 -6.63
CA MET A 223 -18.17 8.00 -5.59
C MET A 223 -18.91 8.02 -4.25
N ILE A 224 -20.25 8.16 -4.26
CA ILE A 224 -21.07 8.06 -3.05
C ILE A 224 -20.87 6.69 -2.39
N ASN A 225 -20.92 5.61 -3.18
CA ASN A 225 -20.68 4.25 -2.68
C ASN A 225 -19.26 4.10 -2.11
N MET A 226 -18.24 4.66 -2.76
CA MET A 226 -16.86 4.65 -2.27
C MET A 226 -16.73 5.34 -0.92
N ILE A 227 -17.30 6.55 -0.78
CA ILE A 227 -17.27 7.31 0.48
C ILE A 227 -17.99 6.53 1.58
N GLN A 228 -19.16 5.96 1.26
CA GLN A 228 -19.89 5.14 2.23
C GLN A 228 -19.09 3.90 2.67
N SER A 229 -18.47 3.17 1.73
CA SER A 229 -17.61 2.02 2.04
C SER A 229 -16.37 2.43 2.83
N ALA A 230 -15.79 3.61 2.57
CA ALA A 230 -14.66 4.13 3.34
C ALA A 230 -15.02 4.41 4.80
N HIS A 231 -16.30 4.64 5.11
CA HIS A 231 -16.80 4.90 6.47
C HIS A 231 -17.27 3.65 7.22
N GLU A 232 -17.51 2.53 6.54
CA GLU A 232 -17.87 1.26 7.20
C GLU A 232 -16.67 0.70 8.00
N GLU A 233 -16.86 0.31 9.27
CA GLU A 233 -15.80 -0.39 10.02
C GLU A 233 -15.62 -1.81 9.46
N LYS A 234 -14.52 -2.04 8.70
CA LYS A 234 -14.09 -3.38 8.26
C LYS A 234 -12.73 -3.81 8.82
N LEU A 235 -12.21 -3.11 9.83
CA LEU A 235 -10.88 -3.34 10.42
C LEU A 235 -10.94 -3.73 11.90
#